data_AF-A0A3C1GNC0-F1
#
_entry.id   AF-A0A3C1GNC0-F1
#
_cell.length_a   1.000
_cell.length_b   1.000
_cell.length_c   1.000
_cell.angle_alpha   90.00
_cell.angle_beta   90.00
_cell.angle_gamma   90.00
#
_symmetry.space_group_name_H-M   'P 1'
#
loop_
_entity.id
_entity.type
_entity.pdbx_description
1 polymer ?
#
loop_
_entity_poly.entity_id
_entity_poly.type
_entity_poly.pdbx_seq_one_letter_code
_entity_poly.pdbx_strand_id
1 'polypeptide(L)' 'MGTSGTSRRLRVGIIFGGKSGEHEVSLAGAASVMAALDGARFEPVPIGITLEGRWLVGGNPLRALSEEAARRALPSG' A
#
# COMPACT_ATOMS: atom_id res chain seq x y z
N MET A 1 -19.48 30.09 -21.38
CA MET A 1 -18.10 30.11 -20.89
C MET A 1 -17.99 29.06 -19.80
N GLY A 2 -17.51 27.85 -20.12
CA GLY A 2 -17.50 26.73 -19.17
C GLY A 2 -16.37 26.88 -18.16
N THR A 3 -16.70 26.87 -16.87
CA THR A 3 -15.71 26.75 -15.79
C THR A 3 -15.27 25.29 -15.72
N SER A 4 -14.13 24.95 -16.31
CA SER A 4 -13.47 23.66 -16.10
C SER A 4 -12.89 23.63 -14.69
N GLY A 5 -13.72 23.26 -13.71
CA GLY A 5 -13.21 22.84 -12.41
C GLY A 5 -12.44 21.54 -12.61
N THR A 6 -11.12 21.57 -12.48
CA THR A 6 -10.31 20.35 -12.41
C THR A 6 -10.86 19.50 -11.28
N SER A 7 -11.53 18.39 -11.59
CA SER A 7 -12.05 17.48 -10.58
C SER A 7 -10.88 16.91 -9.79
N ARG A 8 -10.68 17.40 -8.57
CA ARG A 8 -9.66 16.90 -7.66
C ARG A 8 -9.90 15.41 -7.42
N ARG A 9 -8.88 14.58 -7.66
CA ARG A 9 -8.94 13.14 -7.39
C ARG A 9 -9.22 12.87 -5.92
N LEU A 10 -10.06 11.87 -5.63
CA LEU A 10 -10.34 11.43 -4.27
C LEU A 10 -9.15 10.63 -3.73
N ARG A 11 -8.67 11.00 -2.55
CA ARG A 11 -7.56 10.30 -1.90
C ARG A 11 -8.11 9.08 -1.16
N VAL A 12 -7.58 7.89 -1.45
CA VAL A 12 -8.05 6.62 -0.90
C VAL A 12 -6.95 6.02 -0.05
N GLY A 13 -7.17 5.98 1.27
CA GLY A 13 -6.25 5.32 2.21
C GLY A 13 -6.34 3.80 2.07
N ILE A 14 -5.21 3.14 1.82
CA ILE A 14 -5.13 1.68 1.69
C ILE A 14 -4.25 1.18 2.82
N ILE A 15 -4.87 0.52 3.81
CA ILE A 15 -4.21 0.00 5.01
C ILE A 15 -3.94 -1.49 4.83
N PHE A 16 -2.71 -1.93 5.10
CA PHE A 16 -2.28 -3.31 4.84
C PHE A 16 -1.12 -3.77 5.72
N GLY A 17 -0.82 -5.07 5.66
CA GLY A 17 0.19 -5.74 6.48
C GLY A 17 -0.38 -6.20 7.82
N GLY A 18 0.31 -5.86 8.90
CA GLY A 18 -0.10 -6.17 10.27
C GLY A 18 0.69 -7.32 10.91
N LYS A 19 0.48 -7.50 12.22
CA LYS A 19 1.09 -8.57 13.03
C LYS A 19 0.27 -9.86 12.90
N SER A 20 0.36 -10.51 11.74
CA SER A 20 -0.36 -11.76 11.41
C SER A 20 0.50 -12.65 10.51
N GLY A 21 0.23 -13.96 10.48
CA GLY A 21 0.78 -14.88 9.48
C GLY A 21 0.25 -14.66 8.05
N GLU A 22 -0.76 -13.81 7.90
CA GLU A 22 -1.30 -13.38 6.60
C GLU A 22 -0.71 -12.03 6.13
N HIS A 23 0.38 -11.56 6.77
CA HIS A 23 1.01 -10.29 6.45
C HIS A 23 1.31 -10.16 4.95
N GLU A 24 1.96 -11.17 4.38
CA GLU A 24 2.36 -11.22 2.97
C GLU A 24 1.14 -11.27 2.03
N VAL A 25 0.07 -11.95 2.44
CA VAL A 25 -1.22 -11.96 1.70
C VAL A 25 -1.83 -10.57 1.69
N SER A 26 -1.80 -9.85 2.81
CA SER A 26 -2.26 -8.47 2.91
C SER A 26 -1.45 -7.52 2.01
N LEU A 27 -0.12 -7.69 1.93
CA LEU A 27 0.73 -6.91 1.01
C LEU A 27 0.32 -7.15 -0.45
N ALA A 28 0.14 -8.40 -0.86
CA ALA A 28 -0.27 -8.76 -2.22
C ALA A 28 -1.66 -8.22 -2.57
N GLY A 29 -2.60 -8.27 -1.62
CA GLY A 29 -3.94 -7.68 -1.76
C GLY A 29 -3.86 -6.16 -1.98
N ALA A 30 -3.06 -5.46 -1.18
CA ALA A 30 -2.88 -4.01 -1.31
C ALA A 30 -2.26 -3.63 -2.66
N ALA A 31 -1.26 -4.38 -3.13
CA ALA A 31 -0.66 -4.19 -4.45
C ALA A 31 -1.71 -4.32 -5.56
N SER A 32 -2.56 -5.35 -5.48
CA SER A 32 -3.64 -5.59 -6.45
C SER A 32 -4.67 -4.47 -6.46
N VAL A 33 -5.11 -4.00 -5.28
CA VAL A 33 -6.05 -2.88 -5.15
C VAL A 33 -5.46 -1.60 -5.73
N MET A 34 -4.21 -1.27 -5.40
CA MET A 34 -3.52 -0.09 -5.94
C MET A 34 -3.37 -0.14 -7.47
N ALA A 35 -3.10 -1.32 -8.03
CA ALA A 35 -2.98 -1.50 -9.48
C ALA A 35 -4.33 -1.40 -10.21
N ALA A 36 -5.43 -1.81 -9.56
CA ALA A 36 -6.78 -1.77 -10.13
C ALA A 36 -7.49 -0.41 -9.96
N LEU A 37 -6.96 0.48 -9.13
CA LEU A 37 -7.56 1.79 -8.86
C LEU A 37 -7.52 2.69 -10.11
N ASP A 38 -8.68 3.27 -10.42
CA ASP A 38 -8.80 4.26 -11.49
C ASP A 38 -8.06 5.55 -11.12
N GLY A 39 -6.86 5.72 -11.69
CA GLY A 39 -5.97 6.85 -11.42
C GLY A 39 -6.49 8.20 -11.91
N ALA A 40 -7.54 8.24 -12.74
CA ALA A 40 -8.20 9.48 -13.15
C ALA A 40 -9.15 10.00 -12.06
N ARG A 41 -9.71 9.10 -11.25
CA ARG A 41 -10.66 9.44 -10.16
C ARG A 41 -10.01 9.41 -8.78
N PHE A 42 -8.99 8.56 -8.59
CA PHE A 42 -8.44 8.26 -7.27
C PHE A 42 -6.93 8.48 -7.18
N GLU A 43 -6.49 8.84 -5.98
CA GLU A 43 -5.08 8.90 -5.58
C GLU A 43 -4.89 7.95 -4.40
N PRO A 44 -4.20 6.80 -4.58
CA PRO A 44 -3.94 5.88 -3.49
C PRO A 44 -2.96 6.47 -2.49
N VAL A 45 -3.28 6.35 -1.19
CA VAL A 45 -2.40 6.71 -0.07
C VAL A 45 -2.09 5.42 0.70
N PRO A 46 -0.93 4.79 0.45
CA PRO A 46 -0.56 3.54 1.12
C PRO A 46 -0.22 3.79 2.59
N ILE A 47 -0.70 2.91 3.46
CA ILE A 47 -0.46 2.91 4.90
C ILE A 47 -0.12 1.47 5.31
N GLY A 48 1.16 1.23 5.59
CA GLY A 48 1.65 -0.11 5.95
C GLY A 48 1.69 -0.31 7.46
N ILE A 49 1.43 -1.54 7.91
CA ILE A 49 1.65 -1.95 9.30
C ILE A 49 2.68 -3.09 9.30
N THR A 50 3.79 -2.93 10.03
CA THR A 50 4.85 -3.96 10.12
C THR A 50 4.37 -5.16 10.93
N LEU A 51 5.15 -6.25 10.90
CA LEU A 51 4.90 -7.43 11.75
C LEU A 51 5.07 -7.16 13.25
N GLU A 52 5.77 -6.08 13.61
CA GLU A 52 5.86 -5.61 14.99
C GLU A 52 4.67 -4.69 15.37
N GLY A 53 3.77 -4.41 14.42
CA GLY A 53 2.62 -3.51 14.60
C GLY A 53 2.96 -2.02 14.44
N ARG A 54 4.14 -1.68 13.89
CA ARG A 54 4.50 -0.28 13.64
C ARG A 54 3.85 0.24 12.37
N TRP A 55 3.40 1.49 12.39
CA TRP A 55 2.76 2.13 11.25
C TRP A 55 3.80 2.83 10.38
N LEU A 56 3.70 2.63 9.06
CA LEU A 56 4.53 3.23 8.03
C LEU A 56 3.64 4.10 7.14
N VAL A 57 3.90 5.41 7.18
CA VAL A 57 3.20 6.43 6.39
C VAL A 57 4.20 7.27 5.60
N GLY A 58 3.82 7.66 4.39
CA GLY A 58 4.71 8.38 3.48
C GLY A 58 5.70 7.48 2.74
N GLY A 59 6.34 8.01 1.69
CA GLY A 59 7.21 7.23 0.82
C GLY A 59 6.46 6.10 0.11
N ASN A 60 7.03 4.89 0.14
CA ASN A 60 6.41 3.68 -0.44
C ASN A 60 6.39 2.53 0.60
N PRO A 61 5.39 2.53 1.52
CA PRO A 61 5.27 1.49 2.56
C PRO A 61 5.13 0.09 1.98
N LEU A 62 4.44 -0.06 0.84
CA LEU A 62 4.25 -1.37 0.20
C LEU A 62 5.60 -1.95 -0.20
N ARG A 63 6.43 -1.17 -0.90
CA ARG A 63 7.78 -1.60 -1.29
C ARG A 63 8.63 -1.95 -0.07
N ALA A 64 8.66 -1.09 0.94
CA ALA A 64 9.46 -1.30 2.14
C ALA A 64 9.10 -2.61 2.86
N LEU A 65 7.80 -2.88 3.02
CA LEU A 65 7.31 -4.10 3.66
C LEU A 65 7.50 -5.35 2.78
N SER A 66 7.32 -5.24 1.47
CA SER A 66 7.56 -6.36 0.55
C SER A 66 9.04 -6.76 0.49
N GLU A 67 9.96 -5.79 0.51
CA GLU A 67 11.41 -6.06 0.58
C GLU A 67 11.78 -6.73 1.91
N GLU A 68 11.16 -6.31 3.02
CA GLU A 68 11.37 -6.95 4.32
C GLU A 68 10.85 -8.39 4.36
N ALA A 69 9.64 -8.63 3.83
CA ALA A 69 9.09 -9.96 3.70
C ALA A 69 9.98 -10.87 2.84
N ALA A 70 10.52 -10.36 1.73
CA ALA A 70 11.45 -11.10 0.88
C ALA A 70 12.75 -11.45 1.61
N ARG A 71 13.33 -10.51 2.38
CA ARG A 71 14.53 -10.77 3.21
C ARG A 71 14.29 -11.89 4.23
N ARG A 72 13.11 -11.93 4.85
CA ARG A 72 12.74 -12.97 5.83
C ARG A 72 12.51 -14.34 5.19
N ALA A 73 12.11 -14.39 3.93
CA ALA A 73 11.83 -15.64 3.22
C ALA A 73 13.09 -16.32 2.66
N LEU A 74 14.21 -15.59 2.53
CA LEU A 74 15.47 -16.16 2.08
C LEU A 74 16.09 -17.01 3.22
N PRO A 75 16.47 -18.28 2.96
CA PRO A 75 17.16 -19.08 3.96
C PRO A 75 18.55 -18.50 4.22
N SER A 76 18.88 -18.31 5.50
CA SER A 76 20.26 -18.11 5.93
C SER A 76 21.02 -19.39 5.60
N GLY A 77 21.92 -19.33 4.62
CA GLY A 77 22.87 -20.41 4.33
C GLY A 77 23.80 -20.67 5.51
#